data_AF-E0WSN6-F1
#
_entry.id   AF-E0WSN6-F1
#
_cell.length_a   1.000
_cell.length_b   1.000
_cell.length_c   1.000
_cell.angle_alpha   90.00
_cell.angle_beta   90.00
_cell.angle_gamma   90.00
#
_symmetry.space_group_name_H-M   'P 1'
#
loop_
_entity.id
_entity.type
_entity.pdbx_description
1 polymer ?
#
loop_
_entity_poly.entity_id
_entity_poly.type
_entity_poly.pdbx_seq_one_letter_code
_entity_poly.pdbx_strand_id
1 'polypeptide(L)'
;MPQISFLIACQRHRAILSRQGVLQRFPAWIQQFAKLNLVAALPCQINQHVNFIQLLADGAREMGLWHDQLPRSLRQRIPLLFPPDIDSMVQKGKSIDSNALLITLAMQHVKKYPYPLRLSSDGGIGSDHSSSVMYHTPGIRLIAALP
;
A
#
# COMPACT_ATOMS: atom_id res chain seq x y z
N MET A 1 -5.75 -0.19 -9.73
CA MET A 1 -4.34 0.03 -10.13
C MET A 1 -3.61 1.01 -9.22
N PRO A 2 -4.15 2.20 -8.87
CA PRO A 2 -3.49 3.12 -7.92
C PRO A 2 -3.20 2.48 -6.55
N GLN A 3 -4.13 1.65 -6.06
CA GLN A 3 -3.94 0.82 -4.86
C GLN A 3 -2.77 -0.16 -4.96
N ILE A 4 -2.56 -0.75 -6.14
CA ILE A 4 -1.52 -1.75 -6.37
C ILE A 4 -0.16 -1.08 -6.38
N SER A 5 -0.01 0.03 -7.13
CA SER A 5 1.19 0.89 -7.07
C SER A 5 1.48 1.33 -5.64
N PHE A 6 0.46 1.76 -4.92
CA PHE A 6 0.63 2.22 -3.56
C PHE A 6 1.13 1.10 -2.63
N LEU A 7 0.57 -0.11 -2.71
CA LEU A 7 1.06 -1.26 -1.95
C LEU A 7 2.50 -1.63 -2.29
N ILE A 8 2.86 -1.62 -3.58
CA ILE A 8 4.22 -1.89 -4.05
C ILE A 8 5.19 -0.86 -3.44
N ALA A 9 4.84 0.42 -3.51
CA ALA A 9 5.64 1.50 -2.94
C ALA A 9 5.73 1.40 -1.41
N CYS A 10 4.63 1.11 -0.71
CA CYS A 10 4.66 0.91 0.74
C CYS A 10 5.60 -0.23 1.15
N GLN A 11 5.65 -1.30 0.36
CA GLN A 11 6.55 -2.42 0.59
C GLN A 11 8.02 -2.01 0.37
N ARG A 12 8.33 -1.36 -0.75
CA ARG A 12 9.70 -0.85 -1.05
C ARG A 12 10.17 0.18 -0.03
N HIS A 13 9.32 1.11 0.38
CA HIS A 13 9.63 2.21 1.29
C HIS A 13 9.31 1.89 2.75
N ARG A 14 9.08 0.62 3.11
CA ARG A 14 8.65 0.26 4.48
C ARG A 14 9.60 0.74 5.58
N ALA A 15 10.91 0.83 5.31
CA ALA A 15 11.90 1.32 6.26
C ALA A 15 11.68 2.80 6.61
N ILE A 16 11.59 3.67 5.58
CA ILE A 16 11.38 5.11 5.78
C ILE A 16 9.97 5.41 6.30
N LEU A 17 8.95 4.69 5.83
CA LEU A 17 7.58 4.83 6.31
C LEU A 17 7.42 4.42 7.78
N SER A 18 8.15 3.39 8.22
CA SER A 18 8.18 2.97 9.62
C SER A 18 8.92 3.99 10.48
N ARG A 19 10.10 4.46 10.02
CA ARG A 19 10.90 5.47 10.73
C ARG A 19 10.13 6.77 10.96
N GLN A 20 9.35 7.20 9.98
CA GLN A 20 8.55 8.43 10.07
C GLN A 20 7.21 8.24 10.79
N GLY A 21 6.88 7.02 11.24
CA GLY A 21 5.59 6.69 11.84
C GLY A 21 4.40 6.71 10.85
N VAL A 22 4.63 7.04 9.58
CA VAL A 22 3.59 7.14 8.54
C VAL A 22 2.91 5.79 8.32
N LEU A 23 3.67 4.68 8.36
CA LEU A 23 3.12 3.34 8.16
C LEU A 23 2.01 3.01 9.17
N GLN A 24 2.12 3.48 10.42
CA GLN A 24 1.14 3.23 11.47
C GLN A 24 -0.20 3.96 11.23
N ARG A 25 -0.18 5.01 10.41
CA ARG A 25 -1.38 5.80 10.07
C ARG A 25 -2.19 5.17 8.92
N PHE A 26 -1.64 4.18 8.22
CA PHE A 26 -2.36 3.49 7.15
C PHE A 26 -3.34 2.45 7.71
N PRO A 27 -4.40 2.10 6.95
CA PRO A 27 -5.28 0.99 7.29
C PRO A 27 -4.51 -0.31 7.55
N ALA A 28 -5.01 -1.13 8.47
CA ALA A 28 -4.35 -2.37 8.90
C ALA A 28 -3.98 -3.31 7.74
N TRP A 29 -4.82 -3.41 6.71
CA TRP A 29 -4.55 -4.24 5.53
C TRP A 29 -3.32 -3.77 4.73
N ILE A 30 -3.08 -2.46 4.66
CA ILE A 30 -1.89 -1.89 4.00
C ILE A 30 -0.66 -2.19 4.85
N GLN A 31 -0.77 -1.99 6.17
CA GLN A 31 0.31 -2.28 7.11
C GLN A 31 0.75 -3.74 7.04
N GLN A 32 -0.21 -4.66 7.01
CA GLN A 32 0.05 -6.11 6.91
C GLN A 32 0.84 -6.43 5.66
N PHE A 33 0.42 -5.91 4.50
CA PHE A 33 1.12 -6.15 3.24
C PHE A 33 2.54 -5.55 3.23
N ALA A 34 2.69 -4.32 3.70
CA ALA A 34 3.99 -3.63 3.74
C ALA A 34 5.02 -4.29 4.68
N LYS A 35 4.55 -5.04 5.69
CA LYS A 35 5.41 -5.77 6.64
C LYS A 35 5.81 -7.16 6.16
N LEU A 36 5.26 -7.66 5.05
CA LEU A 36 5.66 -8.96 4.49
C LEU A 36 7.14 -8.94 4.05
N ASN A 37 7.80 -10.09 4.12
CA ASN A 37 9.19 -10.23 3.65
C ASN A 37 9.22 -10.66 2.18
N LEU A 38 8.85 -9.74 1.26
CA LEU A 38 8.78 -10.03 -0.19
C LEU A 38 10.02 -9.56 -0.95
N VAL A 39 10.52 -8.37 -0.62
CA VAL A 39 11.66 -7.72 -1.28
C VAL A 39 12.47 -6.95 -0.25
N ALA A 40 13.75 -6.70 -0.53
CA ALA A 40 14.54 -5.79 0.30
C ALA A 40 13.92 -4.39 0.33
N ALA A 41 13.93 -3.75 1.51
CA ALA A 41 13.51 -2.36 1.65
C ALA A 41 14.55 -1.46 0.97
N LEU A 42 14.11 -0.37 0.37
CA LEU A 42 15.01 0.65 -0.12
C LEU A 42 15.76 1.31 1.05
N PRO A 43 17.03 1.71 0.85
CA PRO A 43 17.79 2.43 1.86
C PRO A 43 17.05 3.69 2.31
N CYS A 44 16.94 3.87 3.63
CA CYS A 44 16.36 5.07 4.22
C CYS A 44 17.46 6.10 4.46
N GLN A 45 17.39 7.27 3.83
CA GLN A 45 18.28 8.39 4.16
C GLN A 45 17.70 9.23 5.30
N ILE A 46 18.57 9.82 6.13
CA ILE A 46 18.18 10.52 7.38
C ILE A 46 17.27 11.73 7.11
N ASN A 47 17.47 12.44 5.99
CA ASN A 47 16.71 13.64 5.61
C ASN A 47 15.73 13.42 4.46
N GLN A 48 15.50 12.16 4.07
CA GLN A 48 14.54 11.87 3.02
C GLN A 48 13.13 11.91 3.58
N HIS A 49 12.23 12.57 2.86
CA HIS A 49 10.80 12.55 3.12
C HIS A 49 10.10 11.98 1.89
N VAL A 50 9.17 11.04 2.10
CA VAL A 50 8.39 10.45 1.02
C VAL A 50 6.94 10.88 1.20
N ASN A 51 6.42 11.62 0.21
CA ASN A 51 5.01 11.98 0.20
C ASN A 51 4.18 10.96 -0.61
N PHE A 52 2.86 11.10 -0.55
CA PHE A 52 1.94 10.19 -1.22
C PHE A 52 2.12 10.16 -2.75
N ILE A 53 2.32 11.30 -3.39
CA ILE A 53 2.49 11.41 -4.85
C ILE A 53 3.78 10.71 -5.29
N GLN A 54 4.87 10.86 -4.53
CA GLN A 54 6.13 10.17 -4.76
C GLN A 54 5.99 8.65 -4.61
N LEU A 55 5.34 8.17 -3.54
CA LEU A 55 5.03 6.73 -3.39
C LEU A 55 4.25 6.22 -4.59
N LEU A 56 3.22 6.96 -5.01
CA LEU A 56 2.38 6.55 -6.11
C LEU A 56 3.16 6.49 -7.43
N ALA A 57 4.04 7.47 -7.67
CA ALA A 57 4.93 7.50 -8.83
C ALA A 57 5.95 6.35 -8.83
N ASP A 58 6.58 6.06 -7.69
CA ASP A 58 7.55 4.97 -7.58
C ASP A 58 6.88 3.61 -7.79
N GLY A 59 5.68 3.40 -7.23
CA GLY A 59 4.88 2.20 -7.48
C GLY A 59 4.38 2.10 -8.93
N ALA A 60 4.00 3.22 -9.55
CA ALA A 60 3.60 3.27 -10.95
C ALA A 60 4.76 2.92 -11.89
N ARG A 61 5.98 3.39 -11.58
CA ARG A 61 7.20 3.05 -12.32
C ARG A 61 7.45 1.54 -12.28
N GLU A 62 7.36 0.92 -11.10
CA GLU A 62 7.59 -0.52 -10.95
C GLU A 62 6.51 -1.36 -11.66
N MET A 63 5.25 -0.89 -11.71
CA MET A 63 4.23 -1.52 -12.57
C MET A 63 4.45 -1.25 -14.06
N GLY A 64 5.03 -0.10 -14.41
CA GLY A 64 5.38 0.26 -15.78
C GLY A 64 6.41 -0.67 -16.41
N LEU A 65 7.29 -1.27 -15.61
CA LEU A 65 8.21 -2.32 -16.07
C LEU A 65 7.48 -3.63 -16.45
N TRP A 66 6.24 -3.80 -16.00
CA TRP A 66 5.35 -4.91 -16.35
C TRP A 66 4.36 -4.55 -17.47
N HIS A 67 4.43 -3.32 -17.97
CA HIS A 67 3.57 -2.80 -19.01
C HIS A 67 3.57 -3.68 -20.26
N ASP A 68 4.73 -4.21 -20.67
CA ASP A 68 4.83 -5.03 -21.88
C ASP A 68 4.16 -6.40 -21.77
N GLN A 69 3.95 -6.89 -20.56
CA GLN A 69 3.24 -8.15 -20.28
C GLN A 69 1.71 -7.94 -20.17
N LEU A 70 1.24 -6.68 -20.18
CA LEU A 70 -0.18 -6.35 -20.09
C LEU A 70 -0.81 -6.22 -21.49
N PRO A 71 -2.10 -6.60 -21.63
CA PRO A 71 -2.87 -6.32 -22.84
C PRO A 71 -2.87 -4.83 -23.19
N ARG A 72 -2.77 -4.50 -24.49
CA ARG A 72 -2.66 -3.12 -25.00
C ARG A 72 -3.78 -2.19 -24.51
N SER A 73 -5.00 -2.72 -24.34
CA SER A 73 -6.15 -1.99 -23.82
C SER A 73 -6.02 -1.58 -22.35
N LEU A 74 -5.33 -2.39 -21.54
CA LEU A 74 -5.01 -2.06 -20.15
C LEU A 74 -3.88 -1.03 -20.08
N ARG A 75 -2.86 -1.20 -20.92
CA ARG A 75 -1.73 -0.27 -21.02
C ARG A 75 -2.17 1.17 -21.24
N GLN A 76 -3.06 1.40 -22.20
CA GLN A 76 -3.57 2.75 -22.51
C GLN A 76 -4.37 3.39 -21.38
N ARG A 77 -4.93 2.58 -20.46
CA ARG A 77 -5.72 3.05 -19.33
C ARG A 77 -4.90 3.31 -18.09
N ILE A 78 -3.69 2.76 -17.98
CA ILE A 78 -2.85 2.91 -16.79
C ILE A 78 -2.47 4.38 -16.53
N PRO A 79 -1.96 5.16 -17.50
CA PRO A 79 -1.64 6.57 -17.27
C PRO A 79 -2.85 7.39 -16.80
N LEU A 80 -4.05 7.08 -17.32
CA LEU A 80 -5.30 7.76 -16.95
C LEU A 80 -5.74 7.51 -15.49
N LEU A 81 -5.17 6.50 -14.83
CA LEU A 81 -5.47 6.18 -13.43
C LEU A 81 -4.59 6.95 -12.45
N PHE A 82 -3.61 7.70 -12.94
CA PHE A 82 -2.67 8.47 -12.15
C PHE A 82 -2.87 9.97 -12.36
N PRO A 83 -2.65 10.81 -11.34
CA PRO A 83 -2.54 12.25 -11.50
C PRO A 83 -1.48 12.61 -12.56
N PRO A 84 -1.69 13.66 -13.37
CA PRO A 84 -0.76 14.04 -14.44
C PRO A 84 0.64 14.39 -13.94
N ASP A 85 0.75 14.86 -12.69
CA ASP A 85 2.03 15.21 -12.05
C ASP A 85 2.97 14.01 -11.86
N ILE A 86 2.45 12.78 -12.00
CA ILE A 86 3.21 11.55 -11.77
C ILE A 86 4.11 11.20 -12.95
N ASP A 87 3.75 11.53 -14.20
CA ASP A 87 4.50 11.11 -15.39
C ASP A 87 5.94 11.64 -15.39
N SER A 88 6.14 12.90 -15.00
CA SER A 88 7.49 13.48 -14.87
C SER A 88 8.29 12.83 -13.74
N MET A 89 7.64 12.40 -12.66
CA MET A 89 8.30 11.72 -11.53
C MET A 89 8.66 10.27 -11.89
N VAL A 90 7.81 9.57 -12.64
CA VAL A 90 8.07 8.22 -13.14
C VAL A 90 9.33 8.21 -14.00
N GLN A 91 9.52 9.20 -14.88
CA GLN A 91 10.70 9.27 -15.75
C GLN A 91 12.01 9.63 -15.01
N LYS A 92 11.94 10.39 -13.92
CA LYS A 92 13.12 10.90 -13.21
C LYS A 92 13.72 9.92 -12.20
N GLY A 93 12.94 8.98 -11.69
CA GLY A 93 13.39 8.12 -10.60
C GLY A 93 14.32 6.99 -11.04
N LYS A 94 15.05 6.46 -10.07
CA LYS A 94 16.03 5.38 -10.30
C LYS A 94 15.32 4.10 -10.74
N SER A 95 15.93 3.39 -11.69
CA SER A 95 15.47 2.04 -12.05
C SER A 95 15.61 1.12 -10.84
N ILE A 96 14.55 0.39 -10.51
CA ILE A 96 14.49 -0.58 -9.41
C ILE A 96 14.21 -1.94 -10.05
N ASP A 97 14.84 -2.99 -9.52
CA ASP A 97 14.59 -4.36 -9.98
C ASP A 97 13.12 -4.73 -9.79
N SER A 98 12.39 -4.90 -10.88
CA SER A 98 10.98 -5.30 -10.84
C SER A 98 10.84 -6.72 -10.31
N ASN A 99 9.92 -6.92 -9.37
CA ASN A 99 9.63 -8.24 -8.83
C ASN A 99 8.19 -8.70 -9.16
N ALA A 100 8.09 -9.77 -9.96
CA ALA A 100 6.84 -10.40 -10.38
C ALA A 100 5.91 -10.79 -9.23
N LEU A 101 6.50 -11.39 -8.20
CA LEU A 101 5.78 -11.91 -7.05
C LEU A 101 5.19 -10.76 -6.24
N LEU A 102 5.94 -9.66 -6.08
CA LEU A 102 5.44 -8.46 -5.39
C LEU A 102 4.18 -7.91 -6.07
N ILE A 103 4.21 -7.76 -7.40
CA ILE A 103 3.09 -7.22 -8.17
C ILE A 103 1.89 -8.18 -8.12
N THR A 104 2.12 -9.48 -8.34
CA THR A 104 1.07 -10.50 -8.31
C THR A 104 0.40 -10.56 -6.94
N LEU A 105 1.18 -10.56 -5.86
CA LEU A 105 0.66 -10.56 -4.50
C LEU A 105 -0.05 -9.25 -4.17
N ALA A 106 0.44 -8.10 -4.62
CA ALA A 106 -0.26 -6.83 -4.45
C ALA A 106 -1.63 -6.84 -5.15
N MET A 107 -1.71 -7.40 -6.37
CA MET A 107 -2.97 -7.58 -7.10
C MET A 107 -3.94 -8.50 -6.34
N GLN A 108 -3.47 -9.65 -5.87
CA GLN A 108 -4.27 -10.59 -5.07
C GLN A 108 -4.74 -9.95 -3.76
N HIS A 109 -3.86 -9.18 -3.11
CA HIS A 109 -4.15 -8.50 -1.85
C HIS A 109 -5.23 -7.43 -2.02
N VAL A 110 -5.14 -6.61 -3.07
CA VAL A 110 -6.18 -5.60 -3.37
C VAL A 110 -7.52 -6.26 -3.71
N LYS A 111 -7.52 -7.38 -4.45
CA LYS A 111 -8.75 -8.14 -4.72
C LYS A 111 -9.42 -8.65 -3.44
N LYS A 112 -8.62 -9.05 -2.43
CA LYS A 112 -9.13 -9.48 -1.12
C LYS A 112 -9.72 -8.32 -0.29
N TYR A 113 -9.26 -7.09 -0.53
CA TYR A 113 -9.69 -5.90 0.21
C TYR A 113 -10.14 -4.78 -0.74
N PRO A 114 -11.36 -4.83 -1.28
CA PRO A 114 -11.87 -3.86 -2.26
C PRO A 114 -12.27 -2.51 -1.62
N TYR A 115 -11.49 -1.99 -0.67
CA TYR A 115 -11.73 -0.70 -0.04
C TYR A 115 -11.00 0.41 -0.83
N PRO A 116 -11.69 1.48 -1.25
CA PRO A 116 -11.03 2.62 -1.87
C PRO A 116 -10.02 3.23 -0.89
N LEU A 117 -8.87 3.70 -1.42
CA LEU A 117 -7.88 4.45 -0.62
C LEU A 117 -8.49 5.78 -0.16
N ARG A 118 -9.26 5.76 0.92
CA ARG A 118 -9.62 6.96 1.68
C ARG A 118 -8.46 7.28 2.61
N LEU A 119 -7.42 7.91 2.07
CA LEU A 119 -6.43 8.59 2.90
C LEU A 119 -7.09 9.88 3.37
N SER A 120 -7.62 9.86 4.60
CA SER A 120 -8.15 11.06 5.25
C SER A 120 -7.07 12.13 5.22
N SER A 121 -7.30 13.19 4.45
CA SER A 121 -6.43 14.36 4.37
C SER A 121 -6.59 15.27 5.59
N ASP A 122 -7.05 14.74 6.72
CA ASP A 122 -7.46 15.53 7.87
C ASP A 122 -6.37 15.48 8.95
N GLY A 123 -5.57 16.53 8.98
CA GLY A 123 -4.90 16.95 10.19
C GLY A 123 -5.94 17.60 11.10
N GLY A 124 -6.48 16.83 12.04
CA GLY A 124 -7.40 17.31 13.06
C GLY A 124 -7.01 16.76 14.41
N ILE A 125 -6.38 17.61 15.23
CA ILE A 125 -6.22 17.39 16.66
C ILE A 125 -7.63 17.41 17.26
N GLY A 126 -8.06 16.29 17.82
CA GLY A 126 -9.32 16.16 18.55
C GLY A 126 -9.09 15.36 19.81
N SER A 127 -8.51 16.03 20.82
CA SER A 127 -8.72 15.64 22.21
C SER A 127 -10.20 15.87 22.53
N ASP A 128 -10.94 14.84 22.92
CA ASP A 128 -11.52 14.77 24.26
C ASP A 128 -12.48 13.59 24.47
N HIS A 129 -12.27 12.96 25.64
CA HIS A 129 -13.25 12.39 26.56
C HIS A 129 -14.07 11.14 26.20
N SER A 130 -13.76 10.10 26.99
CA SER A 130 -14.70 9.19 27.68
C SER A 130 -15.92 8.68 26.94
N SER A 131 -15.93 7.36 26.70
CA SER A 131 -17.07 6.54 27.12
C SER A 131 -16.68 5.07 27.21
N SER A 132 -16.76 4.58 28.45
CA SER A 132 -16.80 3.17 28.84
C SER A 132 -17.89 2.43 28.09
N VAL A 133 -17.57 1.32 27.42
CA VAL A 133 -18.53 0.25 27.15
C VAL A 133 -17.83 -1.10 27.21
N MET A 134 -18.14 -1.85 28.27
CA MET A 134 -17.85 -3.28 28.37
C MET A 134 -18.57 -4.02 27.23
N TYR A 135 -17.83 -4.81 26.45
CA TYR A 135 -18.46 -5.82 25.59
C TYR A 135 -18.31 -7.20 26.22
N HIS A 136 -19.48 -7.61 26.72
CA HIS A 136 -19.91 -8.92 27.17
C HIS A 136 -19.56 -10.04 26.17
N THR A 137 -18.97 -11.10 26.67
CA THR A 137 -18.72 -12.38 25.98
C THR A 137 -20.03 -13.13 25.77
N PRO A 138 -20.41 -13.55 24.55
CA PRO A 138 -21.37 -14.63 24.36
C PRO A 138 -20.63 -15.91 23.96
N GLY A 139 -20.88 -16.96 24.74
CA GLY A 139 -20.23 -18.26 24.63
C GLY A 139 -20.49 -18.99 23.31
N ILE A 140 -19.48 -19.75 22.89
CA ILE A 140 -19.61 -20.80 21.89
C ILE A 140 -19.47 -22.13 22.61
N ARG A 141 -20.58 -22.87 22.65
CA ARG A 141 -20.65 -24.25 23.12
C ARG A 141 -19.81 -25.15 22.23
N LEU A 142 -18.89 -25.86 22.86
CA LEU A 142 -18.19 -27.02 22.33
C LEU A 142 -19.21 -28.16 22.18
N ILE A 143 -19.40 -28.69 20.97
CA ILE A 143 -19.98 -30.03 20.81
C ILE A 143 -19.08 -30.77 19.83
N ALA A 144 -18.25 -31.64 20.41
CA ALA A 144 -17.53 -32.68 19.69
C ALA A 144 -18.52 -33.82 19.39
N ALA A 145 -18.53 -34.29 18.14
CA ALA A 145 -19.18 -35.54 17.78
C ALA A 145 -18.42 -36.19 16.61
N LEU A 146 -17.57 -37.15 16.95
CA LEU A 146 -17.13 -38.29 16.15
C LEU A 146 -16.65 -39.35 17.15
N PRO A 147 -16.70 -40.66 16.84
CA PRO A 147 -17.10 -41.30 15.58
C PRO A 147 -18.50 -41.93 15.59
#